data_AF-A0AA43UFI3-F1
#
_entry.id   AF-A0AA43UFI3-F1
#
_cell.length_a   1.000
_cell.length_b   1.000
_cell.length_c   1.000
_cell.angle_alpha   90.00
_cell.angle_beta   90.00
_cell.angle_gamma   90.00
#
_symmetry.space_group_name_H-M   'P 1'
#
loop_
_entity.id
_entity.type
_entity.pdbx_description
1 polymer ?
#
loop_
_entity_poly.entity_id
_entity_poly.type
_entity_poly.pdbx_seq_one_letter_code
_entity_poly.pdbx_strand_id
1 'polypeptide(L)'
;CRFIFRSKIDNPKWLNGLKQHGFAGAKELSKLFDYTMGWSGTSDIIENWMYDDLANRFVLDSDTREWIKDENPYAMMAMLARLQEAMERGFWEPDDDMKEKLKDIYLEFEERIEEITDR
;
A
#
# COMPACT_ATOMS: atom_id res chain seq x y z
N CYS A 1 -12.12 2.51 13.27
CA CYS A 1 -10.97 2.90 12.43
C CYS A 1 -11.06 4.26 11.70
N ARG A 2 -12.24 4.85 11.51
CA ARG A 2 -12.43 6.07 10.70
C ARG A 2 -11.58 7.30 11.11
N PHE A 3 -11.28 7.49 12.41
CA PHE A 3 -10.42 8.60 12.88
C PHE A 3 -8.94 8.42 12.52
N ILE A 4 -8.42 7.19 12.61
CA ILE A 4 -7.04 6.89 12.19
C ILE A 4 -6.90 7.04 10.68
N PHE A 5 -7.94 6.62 9.94
CA PHE A 5 -8.05 6.84 8.50
C PHE A 5 -7.87 8.33 8.15
N ARG A 6 -8.69 9.19 8.74
CA ARG A 6 -8.63 10.63 8.48
C ARG A 6 -7.35 11.32 8.98
N SER A 7 -6.75 10.86 10.07
CA SER A 7 -5.60 11.54 10.68
C SER A 7 -4.26 11.14 10.07
N LYS A 8 -4.17 9.96 9.44
CA LYS A 8 -2.96 9.46 8.77
C LYS A 8 -3.11 9.36 7.26
N ILE A 9 -4.13 8.63 6.79
CA ILE A 9 -4.32 8.30 5.37
C ILE A 9 -4.70 9.55 4.58
N ASP A 10 -5.62 10.36 5.11
CA ASP A 10 -6.02 11.62 4.49
C ASP A 10 -5.02 12.78 4.69
N ASN A 11 -3.97 12.59 5.48
CA ASN A 11 -3.12 13.68 5.94
C ASN A 11 -1.81 13.76 5.14
N PRO A 12 -1.67 14.72 4.20
CA PRO A 12 -0.45 14.85 3.40
C PRO A 12 0.78 15.20 4.24
N LYS A 13 0.62 15.82 5.42
CA LYS A 13 1.75 16.09 6.32
C LYS A 13 2.35 14.82 6.91
N TRP A 14 1.52 13.81 7.14
CA TRP A 14 2.00 12.52 7.66
C TRP A 14 2.84 11.80 6.60
N LEU A 15 2.32 11.69 5.37
CA LEU A 15 3.05 11.10 4.26
C LEU A 15 4.36 11.86 3.96
N ASN A 16 4.31 13.19 3.88
CA ASN A 16 5.50 14.01 3.68
C ASN A 16 6.53 13.86 4.81
N GLY A 17 6.07 13.66 6.05
CA GLY A 17 6.94 13.33 7.17
C GLY A 17 7.64 11.98 7.00
N LEU A 18 6.92 10.96 6.51
CA LEU A 18 7.54 9.66 6.18
C LEU A 18 8.55 9.78 5.03
N LYS A 19 8.24 10.57 3.99
CA LYS A 19 9.15 10.76 2.84
C LYS A 19 10.52 11.29 3.26
N GLN A 20 10.62 12.08 4.33
CA GLN A 20 11.89 12.57 4.89
C GLN A 20 12.78 11.47 5.48
N HIS A 21 12.23 10.27 5.72
CA HIS A 21 12.93 9.13 6.30
C HIS A 21 13.18 7.99 5.29
N GLY A 22 12.97 8.24 3.99
CA GLY A 22 13.35 7.33 2.90
C GLY A 22 12.92 5.88 3.13
N PHE A 23 13.87 4.95 3.08
CA PHE A 23 13.67 3.51 3.33
C PHE A 23 12.83 3.20 4.58
N ALA A 24 13.14 3.85 5.71
CA ALA A 24 12.42 3.63 6.97
C ALA A 24 10.99 4.17 6.91
N GLY A 25 10.79 5.30 6.22
CA GLY A 25 9.47 5.87 5.96
C GLY A 25 8.59 4.93 5.15
N ALA A 26 9.12 4.35 4.07
CA ALA A 26 8.40 3.40 3.24
C ALA A 26 8.04 2.12 4.00
N LYS A 27 8.93 1.65 4.89
CA LYS A 27 8.63 0.52 5.79
C LYS A 27 7.53 0.84 6.82
N GLU A 28 7.50 2.05 7.36
CA GLU A 28 6.40 2.45 8.25
C GLU A 28 5.07 2.57 7.50
N LEU A 29 5.11 2.96 6.22
CA LEU A 29 3.92 2.98 5.38
C LEU A 29 3.38 1.56 5.16
N SER A 30 4.23 0.57 4.86
CA SER A 30 3.75 -0.81 4.64
C SER A 30 3.08 -1.43 5.88
N LYS A 31 3.55 -1.09 7.10
CA LYS A 31 2.90 -1.53 8.35
C LYS A 31 1.45 -1.09 8.46
N LEU A 32 1.06 0.02 7.84
CA LEU A 32 -0.33 0.46 7.83
C LEU A 32 -1.25 -0.56 7.14
N PHE A 33 -0.75 -1.23 6.09
CA PHE A 33 -1.46 -2.30 5.39
C PHE A 33 -1.55 -3.55 6.27
N ASP A 34 -0.47 -3.91 6.96
CA ASP A 34 -0.48 -5.01 7.95
C ASP A 34 -1.51 -4.76 9.06
N TYR A 35 -1.57 -3.54 9.61
CA TYR A 35 -2.54 -3.19 10.65
C TYR A 35 -3.97 -3.21 10.13
N THR A 36 -4.21 -2.71 8.91
CA THR A 36 -5.54 -2.74 8.29
C THR A 36 -6.02 -4.17 8.12
N MET A 37 -5.16 -5.04 7.60
CA MET A 37 -5.44 -6.46 7.46
C MET A 37 -5.70 -7.11 8.84
N GLY A 38 -4.86 -6.85 9.84
CA GLY A 38 -5.07 -7.34 11.20
C GLY A 38 -6.44 -6.97 11.80
N TRP A 39 -6.92 -5.75 11.54
CA TRP A 39 -8.27 -5.34 11.94
C TRP A 39 -9.36 -6.08 11.17
N SER A 40 -9.25 -6.25 9.85
CA SER A 40 -10.21 -7.02 9.04
C SER A 40 -10.31 -8.48 9.49
N GLY A 41 -9.20 -9.07 9.94
CA GLY A 41 -9.19 -10.45 10.45
C GLY A 41 -9.75 -10.61 11.88
N THR A 42 -9.91 -9.53 12.64
CA THR A 42 -10.32 -9.58 14.06
C THR A 42 -11.60 -8.82 14.37
N SER A 43 -12.08 -7.98 13.44
CA SER A 43 -13.23 -7.10 13.61
C SER A 43 -13.82 -6.65 12.27
N ASP A 44 -15.11 -6.34 12.23
CA ASP A 44 -15.80 -5.84 11.02
C ASP A 44 -15.76 -4.31 10.89
N ILE A 45 -14.66 -3.67 11.30
CA ILE A 45 -14.55 -2.20 11.31
C ILE A 45 -13.86 -1.61 10.07
N ILE A 46 -13.29 -2.48 9.24
CA ILE A 46 -12.68 -2.11 7.96
C ILE A 46 -13.71 -2.36 6.87
N GLU A 47 -14.03 -1.32 6.13
CA GLU A 47 -15.03 -1.35 5.06
C GLU A 47 -14.32 -1.36 3.70
N ASN A 48 -14.98 -1.85 2.64
CA ASN A 48 -14.38 -1.99 1.29
C ASN A 48 -13.68 -0.71 0.80
N TRP A 49 -14.34 0.45 0.94
CA TRP A 49 -13.82 1.74 0.49
C TRP A 49 -12.52 2.16 1.19
N MET A 50 -12.22 1.59 2.36
CA MET A 50 -10.97 1.87 3.08
C MET A 50 -9.78 1.26 2.32
N TYR A 51 -9.93 0.04 1.81
CA TYR A 51 -8.90 -0.55 0.96
C TYR A 51 -8.74 0.21 -0.36
N ASP A 52 -9.85 0.66 -0.96
CA ASP A 52 -9.80 1.50 -2.16
C ASP A 52 -8.99 2.79 -1.91
N ASP A 53 -9.24 3.48 -0.80
CA ASP A 53 -8.53 4.72 -0.46
C ASP A 53 -7.04 4.48 -0.15
N LEU A 54 -6.70 3.35 0.51
CA LEU A 54 -5.31 2.94 0.71
C LEU A 54 -4.58 2.68 -0.61
N ALA A 55 -5.18 1.90 -1.50
CA ALA A 55 -4.62 1.58 -2.81
C ALA A 55 -4.44 2.85 -3.64
N ASN A 56 -5.47 3.69 -3.73
CA ASN A 56 -5.42 4.93 -4.50
C ASN A 56 -4.31 5.88 -4.01
N ARG A 57 -4.20 6.07 -2.69
CA ARG A 57 -3.28 7.08 -2.12
C ARG A 57 -1.83 6.65 -2.06
N PHE A 58 -1.56 5.36 -1.90
CA PHE A 58 -0.19 4.90 -1.59
C PHE A 58 0.39 3.97 -2.65
N VAL A 59 -0.45 3.36 -3.49
CA VAL A 59 -0.01 2.43 -4.54
C VAL A 59 -0.18 3.07 -5.92
N LEU A 60 -1.35 3.64 -6.22
CA LEU A 60 -1.65 4.21 -7.54
C LEU A 60 -1.15 5.66 -7.70
N ASP A 61 -1.00 6.40 -6.61
CA ASP A 61 -0.44 7.76 -6.65
C ASP A 61 1.01 7.72 -7.13
N SER A 62 1.27 8.34 -8.29
CA SER A 62 2.58 8.30 -8.94
C SER A 62 3.69 8.96 -8.11
N ASP A 63 3.41 10.04 -7.38
CA ASP A 63 4.43 10.69 -6.55
C ASP A 63 4.86 9.80 -5.37
N THR A 64 3.92 9.04 -4.80
CA THR A 64 4.21 8.10 -3.72
C THR A 64 4.86 6.83 -4.25
N ARG A 65 4.34 6.27 -5.34
CA ARG A 65 4.88 5.06 -5.95
C ARG A 65 6.32 5.24 -6.38
N GLU A 66 6.63 6.33 -7.07
CA GLU A 66 7.97 6.59 -7.60
C GLU A 66 8.97 6.79 -6.43
N TRP A 67 8.53 7.48 -5.36
CA TRP A 67 9.32 7.58 -4.13
C TRP A 67 9.59 6.21 -3.47
N ILE A 68 8.59 5.33 -3.36
CA ILE A 68 8.79 3.99 -2.80
C ILE A 68 9.70 3.15 -3.69
N LYS A 69 9.59 3.29 -5.02
CA LYS A 69 10.41 2.57 -5.99
C LYS A 69 11.90 2.86 -5.81
N ASP A 70 12.24 4.12 -5.53
CA ASP A 70 13.62 4.55 -5.31
C ASP A 70 14.13 4.19 -3.91
N GLU A 71 13.30 4.36 -2.88
CA GLU A 71 13.73 4.24 -1.48
C GLU A 71 13.63 2.81 -0.93
N ASN A 72 12.57 2.07 -1.24
CA ASN A 72 12.33 0.73 -0.71
C ASN A 72 11.28 -0.04 -1.54
N PRO A 73 11.65 -0.63 -2.69
CA PRO A 73 10.70 -1.35 -3.55
C PRO A 73 10.11 -2.59 -2.87
N TYR A 74 10.82 -3.21 -1.92
CA TYR A 74 10.30 -4.31 -1.12
C TYR A 74 9.10 -3.91 -0.25
N ALA A 75 9.00 -2.64 0.16
CA ALA A 75 7.85 -2.15 0.92
C ALA A 75 6.58 -2.10 0.05
N MET A 76 6.70 -1.71 -1.22
CA MET A 76 5.58 -1.76 -2.16
C MET A 76 5.10 -3.19 -2.37
N MET A 77 6.03 -4.14 -2.59
CA MET A 77 5.66 -5.55 -2.74
C MET A 77 4.92 -6.09 -1.52
N ALA A 78 5.34 -5.71 -0.30
CA ALA A 78 4.63 -6.08 0.92
C ALA A 78 3.21 -5.48 0.96
N MET A 79 3.04 -4.22 0.53
CA MET A 79 1.72 -3.58 0.45
C MET A 79 0.81 -4.27 -0.56
N LEU A 80 1.32 -4.56 -1.76
CA LEU A 80 0.60 -5.27 -2.83
C LEU A 80 0.20 -6.67 -2.39
N ALA A 81 1.09 -7.41 -1.72
CA ALA A 81 0.79 -8.73 -1.18
C ALA A 81 -0.36 -8.69 -0.15
N ARG A 82 -0.43 -7.64 0.68
CA ARG A 82 -1.53 -7.47 1.64
C ARG A 82 -2.85 -7.10 0.98
N LEU A 83 -2.81 -6.29 -0.07
CA LEU A 83 -3.99 -5.99 -0.88
C LEU A 83 -4.51 -7.25 -1.59
N GLN A 84 -3.60 -8.07 -2.13
CA GLN A 84 -3.93 -9.36 -2.72
C GLN A 84 -4.55 -10.32 -1.70
N GLU A 85 -3.96 -10.45 -0.51
CA GLU A 85 -4.52 -11.27 0.58
C GLU A 85 -5.91 -10.78 1.00
N ALA A 86 -6.14 -9.46 1.04
CA ALA A 86 -7.44 -8.89 1.37
C ALA A 86 -8.51 -9.28 0.33
N MET A 87 -8.16 -9.34 -0.96
CA MET A 87 -9.05 -9.84 -2.02
C MET A 87 -9.36 -11.33 -1.87
N GLU A 88 -8.33 -12.15 -1.65
CA GLU A 88 -8.48 -13.61 -1.53
C GLU A 88 -9.34 -14.01 -0.32
N ARG A 89 -9.29 -13.22 0.75
CA ARG A 89 -10.05 -13.45 1.98
C ARG A 89 -11.43 -12.79 1.99
N GLY A 90 -11.81 -12.08 0.93
CA GLY A 90 -13.09 -11.38 0.83
C GLY A 90 -13.21 -10.16 1.74
N PHE A 91 -12.09 -9.59 2.20
CA PHE A 91 -12.08 -8.32 2.95
C PHE A 91 -12.16 -7.11 2.04
N TRP A 92 -11.76 -7.28 0.78
CA TRP A 92 -11.78 -6.25 -0.24
C TRP A 92 -12.23 -6.81 -1.59
N GLU A 93 -13.18 -6.14 -2.22
CA GLU A 93 -13.71 -6.44 -3.54
C GLU A 93 -13.53 -5.20 -4.42
N PRO A 94 -12.34 -5.00 -5.03
CA PRO A 94 -12.12 -3.95 -6.00
C PRO A 94 -12.79 -4.26 -7.35
N ASP A 95 -13.03 -3.22 -8.13
CA ASP A 95 -13.41 -3.37 -9.53
C ASP A 95 -12.25 -3.91 -10.38
N ASP A 96 -12.56 -4.30 -11.62
CA ASP A 96 -11.58 -4.95 -12.49
C ASP A 96 -10.49 -3.98 -12.98
N ASP A 97 -10.80 -2.67 -13.09
CA ASP A 97 -9.84 -1.63 -13.42
C ASP A 97 -8.78 -1.46 -12.32
N MET A 98 -9.20 -1.45 -11.06
CA MET A 98 -8.30 -1.42 -9.90
C MET A 98 -7.41 -2.68 -9.87
N LYS A 99 -7.97 -3.87 -10.11
CA LYS A 99 -7.16 -5.12 -10.16
C LYS A 99 -6.10 -5.08 -11.25
N GLU A 100 -6.44 -4.59 -12.43
CA GLU A 100 -5.51 -4.45 -13.55
C GLU A 100 -4.36 -3.50 -13.19
N LYS A 101 -4.68 -2.33 -12.63
CA LYS A 101 -3.68 -1.36 -12.18
C LYS A 101 -2.73 -1.93 -11.12
N LEU A 102 -3.25 -2.67 -10.13
CA LEU A 102 -2.42 -3.30 -9.10
C LEU A 102 -1.47 -4.34 -9.70
N LYS A 103 -1.94 -5.10 -10.69
CA LYS A 103 -1.13 -6.11 -11.38
C LYS A 103 0.00 -5.45 -12.17
N ASP A 104 -0.27 -4.36 -12.88
CA ASP A 104 0.75 -3.64 -13.62
C ASP A 104 1.83 -3.07 -12.68
N ILE A 105 1.41 -2.51 -11.54
CA ILE A 105 2.34 -1.99 -10.52
C ILE A 105 3.13 -3.13 -9.86
N TYR A 106 2.53 -4.30 -9.66
CA TYR A 106 3.25 -5.47 -9.17
C TYR A 106 4.39 -5.87 -10.11
N LEU A 107 4.11 -5.98 -11.41
CA LEU A 107 5.13 -6.33 -12.41
C LEU A 107 6.25 -5.28 -12.46
N GLU A 108 5.89 -4.00 -12.42
CA GLU A 108 6.86 -2.90 -12.39
C GLU A 108 7.85 -3.01 -11.21
N PHE A 109 7.35 -3.38 -10.03
CA PHE A 109 8.18 -3.50 -8.83
C PHE A 109 8.94 -4.82 -8.75
N GLU A 110 8.39 -5.90 -9.31
CA GLU A 110 9.10 -7.17 -9.47
C GLU A 110 10.34 -6.98 -10.35
N GLU A 111 10.18 -6.38 -11.54
CA GLU A 111 11.29 -6.03 -12.42
C GLU A 111 12.35 -5.20 -11.69
N ARG A 112 11.91 -4.19 -10.93
CA ARG A 112 12.82 -3.33 -10.15
C ARG A 112 13.62 -4.11 -9.10
N ILE A 113 13.01 -5.08 -8.44
CA ILE A 113 13.68 -5.90 -7.43
C ILE A 113 14.67 -6.87 -8.08
N GLU A 114 14.33 -7.44 -9.22
CA GLU A 114 15.25 -8.28 -10.01
C GLU A 114 16.49 -7.47 -10.41
N GLU A 115 16.34 -6.24 -10.92
CA GLU A 115 17.47 -5.35 -11.23
C GLU A 115 18.39 -5.09 -10.04
N ILE A 116 17.84 -5.00 -8.83
CA ILE A 116 18.61 -4.76 -7.59
C ILE A 116 19.31 -6.05 -7.15
N THR A 117 18.66 -7.19 -7.32
CA THR A 117 19.12 -8.50 -6.83
C THR A 117 20.16 -9.13 -7.76
N ASP A 118 20.07 -8.86 -9.06
CA ASP A 118 20.99 -9.35 -10.09
C ASP A 118 22.25 -8.48 -10.26
N ARG A 119 22.44 -7.43 -9.44
CA ARG A 119 23.66 -6.62 -9.36
C ARG A 119 24.65 -7.14 -8.32
#